data_AF-A0A3M3AFI0-F1
#
_entry.id   AF-A0A3M3AFI0-F1
#
_cell.length_a   1.000
_cell.length_b   1.000
_cell.length_c   1.000
_cell.angle_alpha   90.00
_cell.angle_beta   90.00
_cell.angle_gamma   90.00
#
_symmetry.space_group_name_H-M   'P 1'
#
loop_
_entity.id
_entity.type
_entity.pdbx_description
1 polymer ?
#
loop_
_entity_poly.entity_id
_entity_poly.type
_entity_poly.pdbx_seq_one_letter_code
_entity_poly.pdbx_strand_id
1 'polypeptide(L)'
;MALRLWPTFAVLSAMSTLLIMFGLSLFVVPGIWVMVKLAFSEYLLVLRKLTPFMAMRESMQMTTGHFTRILVCVLSVYIPLWLLEGASLYAFPEPKSLPISVAIDSLSSFLQLFTTIVMFRLFMLVSEPAHRA
;
A
#
# COMPACT_ATOMS: atom_id res chain seq x y z
N MET A 1 15.01 19.21 -7.01
CA MET A 1 13.71 19.37 -6.32
C MET A 1 13.25 18.09 -5.60
N ALA A 2 13.51 16.89 -6.13
CA ALA A 2 13.19 15.59 -5.49
C ALA A 2 13.92 15.34 -4.15
N LEU A 3 15.18 15.77 -4.01
CA LEU A 3 15.97 15.60 -2.77
C LEU A 3 15.39 16.31 -1.52
N ARG A 4 14.54 17.34 -1.71
CA ARG A 4 13.91 18.05 -0.58
C ARG A 4 12.65 17.39 -0.04
N LEU A 5 12.06 16.45 -0.81
CA LEU A 5 10.88 15.67 -0.42
C LEU A 5 11.24 14.39 0.34
N TRP A 6 12.46 13.89 0.16
CA TRP A 6 13.00 12.71 0.84
C TRP A 6 12.89 12.73 2.37
N PRO A 7 13.30 13.79 3.10
CA PRO A 7 13.17 13.79 4.55
C PRO A 7 11.71 13.81 4.99
N THR A 8 10.82 14.48 4.25
CA THR A 8 9.39 14.51 4.57
C THR A 8 8.71 13.17 4.30
N PHE A 9 9.12 12.48 3.23
CA PHE A 9 8.67 11.12 2.92
C PHE A 9 9.18 10.11 3.96
N ALA A 10 10.44 10.22 4.39
CA ALA A 10 11.01 9.38 5.43
C ALA A 10 10.27 9.57 6.77
N VAL A 11 9.95 10.81 7.15
CA VAL A 11 9.15 11.09 8.35
C VAL A 11 7.74 10.51 8.24
N LEU A 12 7.08 10.68 7.10
CA LEU A 12 5.76 10.10 6.88
C LEU A 12 5.78 8.57 6.92
N SER A 13 6.75 7.94 6.25
CA SER A 13 6.92 6.49 6.22
C SER A 13 7.26 5.95 7.61
N ALA A 14 8.11 6.64 8.38
CA ALA A 14 8.41 6.31 9.76
C ALA A 14 7.17 6.42 10.67
N MET A 15 6.38 7.49 10.53
CA MET A 15 5.13 7.67 11.28
C MET A 15 4.09 6.62 10.90
N SER A 16 3.93 6.32 9.60
CA SER A 16 3.01 5.29 9.10
C SER A 16 3.40 3.92 9.62
N THR A 17 4.68 3.56 9.53
CA THR A 17 5.21 2.30 10.06
C THR A 17 5.00 2.19 11.56
N LEU A 18 5.26 3.26 12.32
CA LEU A 18 5.00 3.31 13.77
C LEU A 18 3.51 3.12 14.07
N LEU A 19 2.61 3.79 13.34
CA LEU A 19 1.17 3.65 13.53
C LEU A 19 0.67 2.26 13.16
N ILE A 20 1.23 1.65 12.11
CA ILE A 20 0.92 0.28 11.69
C ILE A 20 1.42 -0.72 12.73
N MET A 21 2.67 -0.60 13.21
CA MET A 21 3.21 -1.47 14.26
C MET A 21 2.44 -1.31 15.57
N PHE A 22 2.09 -0.08 15.96
CA PHE A 22 1.30 0.18 17.15
C PHE A 22 -0.12 -0.38 17.01
N GLY A 23 -0.73 -0.24 15.83
CA GLY A 23 -2.03 -0.83 15.50
C GLY A 23 -1.99 -2.35 15.59
N LEU A 24 -1.00 -3.00 14.96
CA LEU A 24 -0.77 -4.45 15.01
C LEU A 24 -0.54 -4.96 16.44
N SER A 25 0.19 -4.20 17.26
CA SER A 25 0.45 -4.49 18.67
C SER A 25 -0.82 -4.40 19.53
N LEU A 26 -1.73 -3.48 19.20
CA LEU A 26 -2.98 -3.27 19.93
C LEU A 26 -4.06 -4.30 19.54
N PHE A 27 -4.07 -4.79 18.29
CA PHE A 27 -4.75 -5.99 17.74
C PHE A 27 -4.55 -5.99 16.20
N VAL A 28 -4.56 -7.13 15.50
CA VAL A 28 -4.35 -7.15 14.02
C VAL A 28 -5.39 -6.30 13.26
N VAL A 29 -6.63 -6.25 13.75
CA VAL A 29 -7.76 -5.52 13.14
C VAL A 29 -7.54 -3.99 13.08
N PRO A 30 -7.22 -3.28 14.18
CA PRO A 30 -6.91 -1.86 14.13
C PRO A 30 -5.65 -1.55 13.30
N GLY A 31 -4.67 -2.46 13.25
CA GLY A 31 -3.50 -2.31 12.36
C GLY A 31 -3.88 -2.22 10.88
N ILE A 32 -4.70 -3.15 10.40
CA ILE A 32 -5.21 -3.14 9.00
C ILE A 32 -6.07 -1.91 8.75
N TRP A 33 -6.91 -1.52 9.71
CA TRP A 33 -7.75 -0.34 9.57
C TRP A 33 -6.94 0.96 9.40
N VAL A 34 -5.90 1.13 10.23
CA VAL A 34 -4.97 2.27 10.15
C VAL A 34 -4.19 2.24 8.83
N MET A 35 -3.68 1.07 8.42
CA MET A 35 -2.94 0.90 7.17
C MET A 35 -3.76 1.33 5.95
N VAL A 36 -5.01 0.86 5.85
CA VAL A 36 -5.91 1.22 4.74
C VAL A 36 -6.24 2.71 4.76
N LYS A 37 -6.47 3.30 5.94
CA LYS A 37 -6.74 4.73 6.07
C LYS A 37 -5.54 5.62 5.77
N LEU A 38 -4.32 5.14 5.99
CA LEU A 38 -3.08 5.86 5.72
C LEU A 38 -2.52 5.60 4.32
N ALA A 39 -3.02 4.60 3.61
CA ALA A 39 -2.53 4.20 2.29
C ALA A 39 -2.48 5.36 1.27
N PHE A 40 -3.36 6.36 1.38
CA PHE A 40 -3.36 7.54 0.51
C PHE A 40 -2.51 8.70 1.02
N SER A 41 -2.06 8.65 2.27
CA SER A 41 -1.28 9.71 2.88
C SER A 41 0.05 9.94 2.18
N GLU A 42 0.70 8.87 1.70
CA GLU A 42 1.94 8.95 0.91
C GLU A 42 1.71 9.68 -0.42
N TYR A 43 0.64 9.34 -1.13
CA TYR A 43 0.27 10.00 -2.37
C TYR A 43 -0.09 11.47 -2.13
N LEU A 44 -0.85 11.79 -1.08
CA LEU A 44 -1.20 13.15 -0.69
C LEU A 44 0.03 14.00 -0.33
N LEU A 45 1.00 13.41 0.35
CA LEU A 45 2.25 14.08 0.68
C LEU A 45 3.06 14.40 -0.59
N VAL A 46 3.18 13.44 -1.50
CA VAL A 46 4.00 13.56 -2.73
C VAL A 46 3.32 14.46 -3.77
N LEU A 47 2.02 14.26 -4.04
CA LEU A 47 1.29 14.98 -5.08
C LEU A 47 0.79 16.36 -4.62
N ARG A 48 0.32 16.51 -3.37
CA ARG A 48 -0.20 17.81 -2.87
C ARG A 48 0.80 18.62 -2.04
N LYS A 49 2.03 18.12 -1.80
CA LYS A 49 3.06 18.78 -0.95
C LYS A 49 2.54 19.15 0.45
N LEU A 50 1.60 18.37 0.99
CA LEU A 50 1.05 18.57 2.32
C LEU A 50 2.04 18.16 3.41
N THR A 51 1.92 18.75 4.60
CA THR A 51 2.69 18.30 5.77
C THR A 51 2.23 16.90 6.21
N PRO A 52 3.12 16.06 6.81
CA PRO A 52 2.82 14.67 7.17
C PRO A 52 1.50 14.50 7.94
N PHE A 53 1.26 15.37 8.92
CA PHE A 53 0.06 15.34 9.75
C PHE A 53 -1.22 15.71 8.99
N MET A 54 -1.14 16.68 8.08
CA MET A 54 -2.28 17.06 7.24
C MET A 54 -2.60 15.97 6.22
N ALA A 55 -1.58 15.35 5.61
CA ALA A 55 -1.76 14.25 4.67
C ALA A 55 -2.46 13.04 5.33
N MET A 56 -2.09 12.71 6.57
CA MET A 56 -2.72 11.63 7.33
C MET A 56 -4.20 11.92 7.62
N ARG A 57 -4.51 13.12 8.13
CA ARG A 57 -5.89 13.52 8.45
C ARG A 57 -6.76 13.54 7.20
N GLU A 58 -6.24 14.04 6.08
CA GLU A 58 -6.99 14.14 4.83
C GLU A 58 -7.17 12.77 4.18
N SER A 59 -6.15 11.90 4.24
CA SER A 59 -6.26 10.49 3.84
C SER A 59 -7.33 9.76 4.65
N MET A 60 -7.38 9.99 5.97
CA MET A 60 -8.43 9.44 6.84
C MET A 60 -9.81 9.95 6.45
N GLN A 61 -9.98 11.24 6.18
CA GLN A 61 -11.28 11.80 5.78
C GLN A 61 -11.75 11.23 4.44
N MET A 62 -10.87 11.14 3.44
CA MET A 62 -11.21 10.55 2.13
C MET A 62 -11.60 9.06 2.23
N THR A 63 -10.96 8.31 3.13
CA THR A 63 -11.28 6.89 3.34
C THR A 63 -12.52 6.64 4.20
N THR A 64 -13.05 7.65 4.92
CA THR A 64 -14.12 7.47 5.93
C THR A 64 -15.54 7.20 5.34
N GLY A 65 -15.69 7.04 4.03
CA GLY A 65 -16.94 6.57 3.39
C GLY A 65 -16.76 5.42 2.39
N HIS A 66 -15.52 5.17 1.95
CA HIS A 66 -15.18 4.18 0.93
C HIS A 66 -14.28 3.06 1.45
N PHE A 67 -14.06 2.99 2.77
CA PHE A 67 -13.17 2.03 3.42
C PHE A 67 -13.37 0.60 2.92
N THR A 68 -14.61 0.10 2.87
CA THR A 68 -14.88 -1.27 2.43
C THR A 68 -14.56 -1.49 0.96
N ARG A 69 -14.78 -0.51 0.08
CA ARG A 69 -14.41 -0.61 -1.35
C ARG A 69 -12.90 -0.66 -1.52
N ILE A 70 -12.20 0.19 -0.77
CA ILE A 70 -10.73 0.27 -0.78
C ILE A 70 -10.16 -1.04 -0.23
N LEU A 71 -10.67 -1.51 0.90
CA LEU A 71 -10.27 -2.77 1.53
C LEU A 71 -10.49 -3.95 0.59
N VAL A 72 -11.69 -4.10 -0.01
CA VAL A 72 -11.99 -5.19 -0.94
C VAL A 72 -11.10 -5.13 -2.17
N CYS A 73 -10.84 -3.94 -2.72
CA CYS A 73 -9.98 -3.83 -3.89
C CYS A 73 -8.51 -4.14 -3.56
N VAL A 74 -7.98 -3.61 -2.46
CA VAL A 74 -6.63 -3.94 -1.97
C VAL A 74 -6.51 -5.44 -1.72
N LEU A 75 -7.48 -6.06 -1.03
CA LEU A 75 -7.52 -7.50 -0.82
C LEU A 75 -7.59 -8.28 -2.14
N SER A 76 -8.42 -7.85 -3.10
CA SER A 76 -8.56 -8.54 -4.38
C SER A 76 -7.26 -8.57 -5.20
N VAL A 77 -6.35 -7.62 -4.97
CA VAL A 77 -5.03 -7.58 -5.60
C VAL A 77 -4.00 -8.36 -4.78
N TYR A 78 -4.00 -8.19 -3.46
CA TYR A 78 -3.03 -8.84 -2.58
C TYR A 78 -3.24 -10.35 -2.48
N ILE A 79 -4.49 -10.83 -2.42
CA ILE A 79 -4.84 -12.26 -2.31
C ILE A 79 -4.22 -13.08 -3.45
N PRO A 80 -4.43 -12.77 -4.75
CA PRO A 80 -3.88 -13.57 -5.83
C PRO A 80 -2.35 -13.51 -5.86
N LEU A 81 -1.74 -12.37 -5.54
CA LEU A 81 -0.29 -12.24 -5.43
C LEU A 81 0.28 -13.14 -4.33
N TRP A 82 -0.33 -13.09 -3.14
CA TRP A 82 0.09 -13.90 -2.01
C TRP A 82 -0.12 -15.41 -2.27
N LEU A 83 -1.21 -15.76 -2.95
CA LEU A 83 -1.47 -17.14 -3.40
C LEU A 83 -0.42 -17.60 -4.43
N LEU A 84 -0.02 -16.72 -5.35
CA LEU A 84 1.00 -17.02 -6.36
C LEU A 84 2.37 -17.23 -5.71
N GLU A 85 2.76 -16.37 -4.76
CA GLU A 85 3.99 -16.53 -3.98
C GLU A 85 3.95 -17.82 -3.15
N GLY A 86 2.85 -18.10 -2.44
CA GLY A 86 2.69 -19.34 -1.68
C GLY A 86 2.74 -20.60 -2.55
N ALA A 87 2.11 -20.56 -3.73
CA ALA A 87 2.17 -21.65 -4.70
C ALA A 87 3.60 -21.84 -5.25
N SER A 88 4.33 -20.74 -5.48
CA SER A 88 5.72 -20.80 -5.95
C SER A 88 6.66 -21.47 -4.94
N LEU A 89 6.40 -21.27 -3.64
CA LEU A 89 7.15 -21.91 -2.54
C LEU A 89 6.79 -23.39 -2.39
N TYR A 90 5.50 -23.73 -2.54
CA TYR A 90 5.03 -25.12 -2.43
C TYR A 90 5.47 -26.00 -3.61
N ALA A 91 5.46 -25.44 -4.83
CA ALA A 91 5.84 -26.17 -6.04
C ALA A 91 7.35 -26.46 -6.14
N PHE A 92 8.20 -25.70 -5.43
CA PHE A 92 9.66 -25.87 -5.45
C PHE A 92 10.26 -25.84 -4.03
N PRO A 93 10.12 -26.91 -3.24
CA PRO A 93 10.84 -27.07 -1.97
C PRO A 93 12.36 -27.17 -2.21
N GLU A 94 13.16 -26.51 -1.37
CA GLU A 94 14.62 -26.37 -1.51
C GLU A 94 15.41 -27.70 -1.64
N PRO A 95 16.59 -27.69 -2.29
CA PRO A 95 17.47 -26.55 -2.58
C PRO A 95 17.39 -26.07 -4.04
N LYS A 96 16.96 -24.82 -4.20
CA LYS A 96 16.74 -24.18 -5.50
C LYS A 96 18.08 -23.80 -6.12
N SER A 97 18.30 -24.10 -7.41
CA SER A 97 19.42 -23.51 -8.14
C SER A 97 19.21 -22.00 -8.28
N LEU A 98 20.24 -21.21 -7.93
CA LEU A 98 20.29 -19.73 -8.01
C LEU A 98 19.56 -19.08 -9.22
N PRO A 99 19.63 -19.58 -10.47
CA PRO A 99 18.92 -18.94 -11.58
C PRO A 99 17.39 -19.03 -11.49
N ILE A 100 16.85 -20.10 -10.90
CA ILE A 100 15.40 -20.33 -10.82
C ILE A 100 14.77 -19.46 -9.72
N SER A 101 15.48 -19.22 -8.60
CA SER A 101 15.03 -18.26 -7.59
C SER A 101 14.97 -16.86 -8.16
N VAL A 102 16.05 -16.41 -8.81
CA VAL A 102 16.11 -15.07 -9.41
C VAL A 102 15.01 -14.86 -10.46
N ALA A 103 14.72 -15.85 -11.31
CA ALA A 103 13.65 -15.75 -12.30
C ALA A 103 12.26 -15.62 -11.66
N ILE A 104 11.97 -16.42 -10.62
CA ILE A 104 10.70 -16.36 -9.88
C ILE A 104 10.58 -15.05 -9.12
N ASP A 105 11.61 -14.61 -8.41
CA ASP A 105 11.62 -13.36 -7.65
C ASP A 105 11.44 -12.15 -8.58
N SER A 106 12.05 -12.19 -9.77
CA SER A 106 11.89 -11.14 -10.79
C SER A 106 10.46 -11.10 -11.33
N LEU A 107 9.84 -12.26 -11.57
CA LEU A 107 8.46 -12.34 -12.04
C LEU A 107 7.48 -11.86 -10.97
N SER A 108 7.70 -12.25 -9.71
CA SER A 108 6.91 -11.77 -8.56
C SER A 108 7.06 -10.26 -8.40
N SER A 109 8.28 -9.72 -8.47
CA SER A 109 8.54 -8.28 -8.42
C SER A 109 7.86 -7.53 -9.58
N PHE A 110 7.85 -8.12 -10.77
CA PHE A 110 7.14 -7.56 -11.93
C PHE A 110 5.62 -7.52 -11.71
N LEU A 111 5.04 -8.60 -11.19
CA LEU A 111 3.63 -8.63 -10.82
C LEU A 111 3.31 -7.65 -9.68
N GLN A 112 4.24 -7.43 -8.76
CA GLN A 112 4.11 -6.45 -7.68
C GLN A 112 4.03 -5.01 -8.21
N LEU A 113 4.63 -4.69 -9.37
CA LEU A 113 4.44 -3.40 -10.03
C LEU A 113 2.98 -3.15 -10.42
N PHE A 114 2.23 -4.19 -10.78
CA PHE A 114 0.81 -4.07 -11.08
C PHE A 114 0.02 -3.59 -9.86
N THR A 115 0.37 -4.07 -8.66
CA THR A 115 -0.20 -3.59 -7.40
C THR A 115 -0.03 -2.10 -7.26
N THR A 116 1.15 -1.55 -7.55
CA THR A 116 1.40 -0.10 -7.51
C THR A 116 0.49 0.67 -8.47
N ILE A 117 0.28 0.15 -9.69
CA ILE A 117 -0.63 0.77 -10.68
C ILE A 117 -2.08 0.74 -10.19
N VAL A 118 -2.54 -0.39 -9.66
CA VAL A 118 -3.91 -0.53 -9.14
C VAL A 118 -4.12 0.37 -7.92
N MET A 119 -3.15 0.41 -7.01
CA MET A 119 -3.15 1.30 -5.84
C MET A 119 -3.27 2.77 -6.26
N PHE A 120 -2.50 3.17 -7.27
CA PHE A 120 -2.55 4.52 -7.83
C PHE A 120 -3.88 4.81 -8.54
N ARG A 121 -4.41 3.86 -9.32
CA ARG A 121 -5.74 4.00 -9.95
C ARG A 121 -6.85 4.14 -8.92
N LEU A 122 -6.76 3.36 -7.85
CA LEU A 122 -7.72 3.39 -6.77
C LEU A 122 -7.62 4.70 -5.98
N PHE A 123 -6.40 5.22 -5.78
CA PHE A 123 -6.20 6.58 -5.27
C PHE A 123 -6.89 7.62 -6.17
N MET A 124 -6.67 7.58 -7.49
CA MET A 124 -7.33 8.48 -8.45
C MET A 124 -8.86 8.40 -8.33
N LEU A 125 -9.42 7.18 -8.32
CA LEU A 125 -10.87 6.94 -8.26
C LEU A 125 -11.51 7.40 -6.94
N VAL A 126 -10.77 7.33 -5.82
CA VAL A 126 -11.23 7.81 -4.50
C VAL A 126 -11.00 9.32 -4.37
N SER A 127 -9.98 9.86 -5.03
CA SER A 127 -9.65 11.29 -5.03
C SER A 127 -10.48 12.11 -6.00
N GLU A 128 -11.10 11.50 -7.02
CA GLU A 128 -12.09 12.14 -7.86
C GLU A 128 -13.32 12.47 -6.99
N PRO A 129 -13.54 13.75 -6.66
CA PRO A 129 -14.75 14.13 -5.95
C PRO A 129 -15.90 13.76 -6.88
N ALA A 130 -16.97 13.18 -6.32
CA ALA A 130 -18.19 12.87 -7.04
C ALA A 130 -18.73 14.12 -7.75
N HIS A 131 -18.30 14.35 -8.99
CA HIS A 131 -18.88 15.33 -9.90
C HIS A 131 -20.03 14.64 -10.63
N ARG A 132 -21.10 14.39 -9.89
CA ARG A 132 -22.46 14.18 -10.40
C ARG A 132 -23.33 15.08 -9.54
N ALA A 133 -23.58 16.31 -10.00
CA ALA A 133 -24.66 16.67 -10.92
C ALA A 133 -26.02 16.40 -10.28
#